data_AF-A0A151SNZ2-F1
#
_entry.id   AF-A0A151SNZ2-F1
#
_cell.length_a   1.000
_cell.length_b   1.000
_cell.length_c   1.000
_cell.angle_alpha   90.00
_cell.angle_beta   90.00
_cell.angle_gamma   90.00
#
_symmetry.space_group_name_H-M   'P 1'
#
loop_
_entity.id
_entity.type
_entity.pdbx_description
1 polymer ?
#
loop_
_entity_poly.entity_id
_entity_poly.type
_entity_poly.pdbx_seq_one_letter_code
_entity_poly.pdbx_strand_id
1 'polypeptide(L)'
;MKRALISKNKFKFIDETIEIPNIRDPNYEAWDQCNNLIHSWILGSLSPSIAHNVIYIENAIEVWNDLKERFSQGDLIRIAKLQQELHNLRQGTLNVSEYFTELKSLWEELEYYRPTPQCTCLVTCMCITIRKSKLYRQQDNIIHFLMGFNDSFEV
;
A
#
# COMPACT_ATOMS: atom_id res chain seq x y z
N MET A 1 -9.59 -3.07 6.06
CA MET A 1 -10.73 -2.30 5.51
C MET A 1 -10.84 -2.31 3.98
N LYS A 2 -9.80 -1.91 3.22
CA LYS A 2 -9.84 -1.81 1.73
C LYS A 2 -10.48 -3.01 1.01
N ARG A 3 -10.03 -4.24 1.31
CA ARG A 3 -10.58 -5.48 0.69
C ARG A 3 -12.08 -5.68 0.92
N ALA A 4 -12.58 -5.33 2.11
CA ALA A 4 -14.00 -5.45 2.46
C ALA A 4 -14.88 -4.41 1.74
N LEU A 5 -14.34 -3.22 1.45
CA LEU A 5 -15.04 -2.21 0.67
C LEU A 5 -15.07 -2.57 -0.82
N ILE A 6 -13.98 -3.15 -1.34
CA ILE A 6 -13.91 -3.63 -2.72
C ILE A 6 -14.94 -4.75 -2.95
N SER A 7 -15.02 -5.74 -2.04
CA SER A 7 -15.98 -6.85 -2.19
C SER A 7 -17.45 -6.40 -2.18
N LYS A 8 -17.74 -5.20 -1.65
CA LYS A 8 -19.08 -4.60 -1.61
C LYS A 8 -19.30 -3.49 -2.64
N ASN A 9 -18.35 -3.25 -3.56
CA ASN A 9 -18.38 -2.15 -4.53
C ASN A 9 -18.52 -0.76 -3.88
N LYS A 10 -18.02 -0.58 -2.66
CA LYS A 10 -18.09 0.68 -1.90
C LYS A 10 -16.76 1.42 -1.84
N PHE A 11 -15.67 0.82 -2.32
CA PHE A 11 -14.34 1.47 -2.32
C PHE A 11 -14.32 2.80 -3.10
N LYS A 12 -15.17 2.92 -4.13
CA LYS A 12 -15.28 4.11 -4.99
C LYS A 12 -15.71 5.39 -4.26
N PHE A 13 -16.25 5.29 -3.04
CA PHE A 13 -16.67 6.41 -2.22
C PHE A 13 -15.50 7.06 -1.45
N ILE A 14 -14.37 6.36 -1.33
CA ILE A 14 -13.21 6.79 -0.53
C ILE A 14 -11.91 6.87 -1.34
N ASP A 15 -11.96 6.55 -2.63
CA ASP A 15 -10.83 6.61 -3.57
C ASP A 15 -10.94 7.79 -4.56
N GLU A 16 -11.83 8.74 -4.28
CA GLU A 16 -12.11 9.94 -5.10
C GLU A 16 -12.73 9.65 -6.47
N THR A 17 -13.09 8.39 -6.78
CA THR A 17 -13.76 8.06 -8.06
C THR A 17 -15.19 8.58 -8.13
N ILE A 18 -15.90 8.63 -6.99
CA ILE A 18 -17.24 9.21 -6.89
C ILE A 18 -17.11 10.55 -6.17
N GLU A 19 -17.40 11.64 -6.89
CA GLU A 19 -17.46 12.97 -6.32
C GLU A 19 -18.64 13.12 -5.37
N ILE A 20 -18.51 14.02 -4.40
CA ILE A 20 -19.59 14.38 -3.48
C ILE A 20 -20.68 15.09 -4.30
N PRO A 21 -21.89 14.53 -4.43
CA PRO A 21 -22.94 15.14 -5.22
C PRO A 21 -23.42 16.44 -4.56
N ASN A 22 -23.96 17.36 -5.36
CA ASN A 22 -24.61 18.54 -4.82
C ASN A 22 -25.84 18.12 -3.98
N ILE A 23 -26.16 18.85 -2.91
CA ILE A 23 -27.37 18.62 -2.08
C ILE A 23 -28.66 18.61 -2.91
N ARG A 24 -28.69 19.30 -4.05
CA ARG A 24 -29.83 19.33 -4.97
C ARG A 24 -29.86 18.17 -5.98
N ASP A 25 -28.85 17.31 -6.00
CA ASP A 25 -28.80 16.13 -6.86
C ASP A 25 -29.85 15.11 -6.39
N PRO A 26 -30.70 14.56 -7.28
CA PRO A 26 -31.65 13.52 -6.93
C PRO A 26 -31.02 12.28 -6.25
N ASN A 27 -29.73 12.04 -6.47
CA ASN A 27 -29.00 10.91 -5.89
C ASN A 27 -28.31 11.23 -4.56
N TYR A 28 -28.39 12.49 -4.08
CA TYR A 28 -27.70 12.91 -2.86
C TYR A 28 -28.07 12.04 -1.65
N GLU A 29 -29.36 11.77 -1.44
CA GLU A 29 -29.83 10.97 -0.30
C GLU A 29 -29.29 9.52 -0.35
N ALA A 30 -29.30 8.90 -1.53
CA ALA A 30 -28.76 7.56 -1.72
C ALA A 30 -27.23 7.52 -1.51
N TRP A 31 -26.53 8.57 -1.94
CA TRP A 31 -25.11 8.74 -1.70
C TRP A 31 -24.82 8.91 -0.20
N ASP A 32 -25.57 9.76 0.49
CA ASP A 32 -25.39 10.06 1.92
C ASP A 32 -25.61 8.81 2.79
N GLN A 33 -26.63 8.01 2.49
CA GLN A 33 -26.84 6.71 3.15
C GLN A 33 -25.63 5.78 2.98
N CYS A 34 -25.02 5.75 1.78
CA CYS A 34 -23.83 4.95 1.53
C CYS A 34 -22.61 5.52 2.27
N ASN A 35 -22.44 6.84 2.29
CA ASN A 35 -21.38 7.53 3.02
C ASN A 35 -21.45 7.19 4.51
N ASN A 36 -22.63 7.35 5.14
CA ASN A 36 -22.88 7.04 6.54
C ASN A 36 -22.62 5.56 6.89
N LEU A 37 -23.00 4.63 5.99
CA LEU A 37 -22.72 3.22 6.17
C LEU A 37 -21.20 2.94 6.19
N ILE A 38 -20.45 3.51 5.23
CA ILE A 38 -19.01 3.34 5.16
C ILE A 38 -18.34 3.97 6.38
N HIS A 39 -18.80 5.15 6.79
CA HIS A 39 -18.34 5.85 7.99
C HIS A 39 -18.49 4.96 9.23
N SER A 40 -19.67 4.34 9.43
CA SER A 40 -19.91 3.40 10.53
C SER A 40 -18.96 2.19 10.52
N TRP A 41 -18.66 1.65 9.33
CA TRP A 41 -17.74 0.52 9.20
C TRP A 41 -16.30 0.90 9.50
N ILE A 42 -15.88 2.11 9.12
CA ILE A 42 -14.56 2.64 9.45
C ILE A 42 -14.48 2.80 10.97
N LEU A 43 -15.41 3.53 11.60
CA LEU A 43 -15.42 3.73 13.05
C LEU A 43 -15.45 2.42 13.83
N GLY A 44 -16.27 1.46 13.40
CA GLY A 44 -16.37 0.13 14.03
C GLY A 44 -15.12 -0.74 13.86
N SER A 45 -14.21 -0.39 12.95
CA SER A 45 -12.93 -1.07 12.75
C SER A 45 -11.76 -0.45 13.53
N LEU A 46 -11.98 0.72 14.14
CA LEU A 46 -10.97 1.47 14.87
C LEU A 46 -11.00 1.13 16.36
N SER A 47 -9.85 1.34 17.03
CA SER A 47 -9.86 1.36 18.50
C SER A 47 -10.64 2.59 19.00
N PRO A 48 -11.25 2.54 20.20
CA PRO A 48 -12.06 3.64 20.73
C PRO A 48 -11.33 4.99 20.76
N SER A 49 -10.03 4.98 21.06
CA SER A 49 -9.20 6.19 21.10
C SER A 49 -9.02 6.82 19.71
N ILE A 50 -8.88 6.01 18.67
CA ILE A 50 -8.74 6.51 17.29
C ILE A 50 -10.11 6.95 16.76
N ALA A 51 -11.16 6.17 17.01
CA ALA A 51 -12.52 6.49 16.60
C ALA A 51 -12.99 7.85 17.16
N HIS A 52 -12.68 8.14 18.42
CA HIS A 52 -13.04 9.42 19.05
C HIS A 52 -12.44 10.64 18.34
N ASN A 53 -11.26 10.50 17.74
CA ASN A 53 -10.58 11.60 17.05
C ASN A 53 -11.13 11.91 15.66
N VAL A 54 -11.94 11.02 15.09
CA VAL A 54 -12.46 11.14 13.71
C VAL A 54 -14.00 11.11 13.65
N ILE A 55 -14.69 10.87 14.77
CA ILE A 55 -16.15 10.73 14.82
C ILE A 55 -16.93 11.97 14.35
N TYR A 56 -16.32 13.15 14.44
CA TYR A 56 -16.94 14.43 14.06
C TYR A 56 -16.79 14.76 12.56
N ILE A 57 -16.06 13.94 11.81
CA ILE A 57 -15.89 14.11 10.37
C ILE A 57 -17.10 13.46 9.69
N GLU A 58 -17.85 14.25 8.92
CA GLU A 58 -19.11 13.79 8.30
C GLU A 58 -18.86 12.87 7.09
N ASN A 59 -17.77 13.13 6.36
CA ASN A 59 -17.46 12.43 5.13
C ASN A 59 -16.53 11.23 5.38
N ALA A 60 -16.93 10.04 4.93
CA ALA A 60 -16.12 8.83 5.05
C ALA A 60 -14.77 8.94 4.32
N ILE A 61 -14.72 9.73 3.23
CA ILE A 61 -13.49 10.00 2.48
C ILE A 61 -12.51 10.88 3.27
N GLU A 62 -13.01 11.86 4.03
CA GLU A 62 -12.18 12.71 4.88
C GLU A 62 -11.63 11.91 6.06
N VAL A 63 -12.45 11.06 6.69
CA VAL A 63 -11.96 10.11 7.72
C VAL A 63 -10.90 9.20 7.14
N TRP A 64 -11.13 8.64 5.96
CA TRP A 64 -10.17 7.77 5.30
C TRP A 64 -8.83 8.49 5.04
N ASN A 65 -8.88 9.73 4.57
CA ASN A 65 -7.70 10.54 4.28
C ASN A 65 -6.95 10.95 5.55
N ASP A 66 -7.65 11.37 6.62
CA ASP A 66 -7.04 11.70 7.91
C ASP A 66 -6.32 10.48 8.52
N LEU A 67 -6.98 9.32 8.53
CA LEU A 67 -6.35 8.07 9.00
C LEU A 67 -5.14 7.70 8.15
N LYS A 68 -5.27 7.83 6.82
CA LYS A 68 -4.16 7.55 5.90
C LYS A 68 -2.99 8.49 6.18
N GLU A 69 -3.21 9.78 6.34
CA GLU A 69 -2.15 10.74 6.65
C GLU A 69 -1.48 10.44 8.00
N ARG A 70 -2.26 10.30 9.07
CA ARG A 70 -1.75 10.09 10.43
C ARG A 70 -0.97 8.78 10.58
N PHE A 71 -1.44 7.71 9.94
CA PHE A 71 -0.85 6.38 10.10
C PHE A 71 0.08 5.95 8.96
N SER A 72 0.12 6.68 7.83
CA SER A 72 1.11 6.44 6.77
C SER A 72 2.56 6.65 7.19
N GLN A 73 2.82 7.41 8.28
CA GLN A 73 4.16 7.49 8.86
C GLN A 73 4.66 6.13 9.35
N GLY A 74 3.75 5.27 9.83
CA GLY A 74 4.06 3.88 10.17
C GLY A 74 4.58 3.09 8.97
N ASP A 75 4.06 3.38 7.78
CA ASP A 75 4.50 2.76 6.53
C ASP A 75 5.95 3.17 6.19
N LEU A 76 6.34 4.44 6.40
CA LEU A 76 7.71 4.89 6.19
C LEU A 76 8.70 4.24 7.17
N ILE A 77 8.33 4.11 8.44
CA ILE A 77 9.16 3.41 9.44
C ILE A 77 9.30 1.93 9.06
N ARG A 78 8.21 1.29 8.61
CA ARG A 78 8.27 -0.11 8.15
C ARG A 78 9.13 -0.25 6.89
N ILE A 79 9.03 0.67 5.92
CA ILE A 79 9.91 0.70 4.75
C ILE A 79 11.38 0.78 5.17
N ALA A 80 11.75 1.68 6.08
CA ALA A 80 13.12 1.82 6.55
C ALA A 80 13.62 0.53 7.22
N LYS A 81 12.77 -0.09 8.06
CA LYS A 81 13.07 -1.37 8.71
C LYS A 81 13.27 -2.50 7.69
N LEU A 82 12.39 -2.60 6.69
CA LEU A 82 12.51 -3.58 5.61
C LEU A 82 13.80 -3.40 4.81
N GLN A 83 14.18 -2.15 4.51
CA GLN A 83 15.44 -1.85 3.81
C GLN A 83 16.66 -2.29 4.65
N GLN A 84 16.61 -2.06 5.97
CA GLN A 84 17.67 -2.51 6.89
C GLN A 84 17.73 -4.04 6.99
N GLU A 85 16.59 -4.71 7.13
CA GLU A 85 16.49 -6.18 7.13
C GLU A 85 17.08 -6.75 5.84
N LEU A 86 16.73 -6.17 4.68
CA LEU A 86 17.26 -6.57 3.38
C LEU A 86 18.79 -6.41 3.29
N HIS A 87 19.35 -5.31 3.79
CA HIS A 87 20.79 -5.06 3.75
C HIS A 87 21.58 -5.95 4.69
N ASN A 88 20.97 -6.34 5.82
CA ASN A 88 21.61 -7.17 6.84
C ASN A 88 21.42 -8.67 6.61
N LEU A 89 20.49 -9.06 5.74
CA LEU A 89 20.25 -10.48 5.43
C LEU A 89 21.50 -11.07 4.75
N ARG A 90 21.94 -12.21 5.29
CA ARG A 90 23.06 -13.01 4.79
C ARG A 90 22.63 -14.46 4.70
N GLN A 91 23.19 -15.21 3.76
CA GLN A 91 22.92 -16.63 3.61
C GLN A 91 23.28 -17.39 4.89
N GLY A 92 24.48 -17.17 5.43
CA GLY A 92 24.92 -17.80 6.67
C GLY A 92 24.86 -19.33 6.57
N THR A 93 24.08 -19.96 7.45
CA THR A 93 23.90 -21.43 7.46
C THR A 93 22.72 -21.91 6.61
N LEU A 94 21.94 -20.99 6.01
CA LEU A 94 20.77 -21.34 5.20
C LEU A 94 21.20 -21.92 3.85
N ASN A 95 20.41 -22.86 3.34
CA ASN A 95 20.56 -23.25 1.94
C ASN A 95 20.07 -22.12 1.01
N VAL A 96 20.47 -22.19 -0.26
CA VAL A 96 20.17 -21.12 -1.23
C VAL A 96 18.67 -20.90 -1.40
N SER A 97 17.85 -21.95 -1.34
CA SER A 97 16.40 -21.85 -1.49
C SER A 97 15.74 -21.17 -0.28
N GLU A 98 16.17 -21.51 0.93
CA GLU A 98 15.70 -20.87 2.17
C GLU A 98 16.07 -19.39 2.18
N TYR A 99 17.35 -19.08 1.90
CA TYR A 99 17.82 -17.70 1.81
C TYR A 99 17.04 -16.89 0.77
N PHE A 100 16.84 -17.44 -0.43
CA PHE A 100 16.05 -16.78 -1.48
C PHE A 100 14.59 -16.57 -1.06
N THR A 101 14.00 -17.50 -0.31
CA THR A 101 12.61 -17.40 0.15
C THR A 101 12.41 -16.25 1.13
N GLU A 102 13.30 -16.12 2.11
CA GLU A 102 13.30 -15.00 3.06
C GLU A 102 13.48 -13.66 2.33
N LEU A 103 14.45 -13.63 1.42
CA LEU A 103 14.80 -12.42 0.68
C LEU A 103 13.67 -12.01 -0.28
N LYS A 104 12.99 -12.98 -0.89
CA LYS A 104 11.77 -12.75 -1.69
C LYS A 104 10.61 -12.22 -0.84
N SER A 105 10.44 -12.73 0.38
CA SER A 105 9.40 -12.24 1.29
C SER A 105 9.60 -10.76 1.62
N LEU A 106 10.84 -10.35 1.92
CA LEU A 106 11.18 -8.95 2.16
C LEU A 106 10.92 -8.06 0.92
N TRP A 107 11.25 -8.54 -0.29
CA TRP A 107 10.97 -7.81 -1.52
C TRP A 107 9.47 -7.62 -1.78
N GLU A 108 8.67 -8.66 -1.55
CA GLU A 108 7.22 -8.61 -1.75
C GLU A 108 6.57 -7.63 -0.75
N GLU A 109 7.01 -7.65 0.51
CA GLU A 109 6.54 -6.68 1.50
C GLU A 109 6.97 -5.25 1.15
N LEU A 110 8.20 -5.04 0.69
CA LEU A 110 8.67 -3.73 0.26
C LEU A 110 7.96 -3.22 -1.01
N GLU A 111 7.58 -4.10 -1.95
CA GLU A 111 6.73 -3.75 -3.10
C GLU A 111 5.32 -3.35 -2.66
N TYR A 112 4.77 -3.96 -1.61
CA TYR A 112 3.47 -3.58 -1.07
C TYR A 112 3.45 -2.14 -0.56
N TYR A 113 4.46 -1.75 0.23
CA TYR A 113 4.56 -0.38 0.75
C TYR A 113 5.08 0.63 -0.27
N ARG A 114 5.91 0.18 -1.23
CA ARG A 114 6.52 1.02 -2.26
C ARG A 114 6.32 0.41 -3.65
N PRO A 115 5.09 0.47 -4.18
CA PRO A 115 4.78 -0.12 -5.47
C PRO A 115 5.48 0.64 -6.59
N THR A 116 5.87 -0.10 -7.64
CA THR A 116 6.40 0.51 -8.85
C THR A 116 5.32 1.40 -9.49
N PRO A 117 5.61 2.67 -9.80
CA PRO A 117 4.61 3.59 -10.34
C PRO A 117 4.04 3.05 -11.65
N GLN A 118 2.71 3.11 -11.78
CA GLN A 118 2.00 2.76 -12.99
C GLN A 118 1.71 4.01 -13.82
N CYS A 119 1.72 3.87 -15.15
CA CYS A 119 1.29 4.94 -16.05
C CYS A 119 -0.20 5.19 -15.81
N THR A 120 -0.60 6.45 -15.66
CA THR A 120 -2.03 6.87 -15.67
C THR A 120 -2.56 7.07 -17.10
N CYS A 121 -1.87 6.49 -18.07
CA CYS A 121 -2.07 6.70 -19.49
C CYS A 121 -3.27 5.88 -19.97
N LEU A 122 -4.23 6.53 -20.63
CA LEU A 122 -5.49 5.89 -21.10
C LEU A 122 -5.26 4.80 -22.16
N VAL A 123 -4.11 4.80 -22.82
CA VAL A 123 -3.68 3.81 -23.80
C VAL A 123 -2.44 3.09 -23.25
N THR A 124 -2.28 1.80 -23.58
CA THR A 124 -1.11 0.98 -23.23
C THR A 124 0.20 1.70 -23.57
N CYS A 125 0.79 2.38 -22.59
CA CYS A 125 1.97 3.19 -22.84
C CYS A 125 3.20 2.32 -23.07
N MET A 126 3.94 2.57 -24.15
CA MET A 126 5.32 2.08 -24.33
C MET A 126 6.34 2.96 -23.59
N CYS A 127 5.99 3.42 -22.39
CA CYS A 127 6.81 4.32 -21.61
C CYS A 127 8.12 3.60 -21.21
N ILE A 128 9.23 3.99 -21.84
CA ILE A 128 10.57 3.43 -21.59
C ILE A 128 10.92 3.58 -20.11
N THR A 129 10.50 4.67 -19.47
CA THR A 129 10.75 4.95 -18.05
C THR A 129 10.21 3.88 -17.12
N ILE A 130 8.99 3.38 -17.33
CA ILE A 130 8.39 2.33 -16.48
C ILE A 130 9.09 0.98 -16.72
N ARG A 131 9.50 0.70 -17.95
CA ARG A 131 10.29 -0.50 -18.25
C ARG A 131 11.66 -0.44 -17.59
N LYS A 132 12.32 0.72 -17.63
CA LYS A 132 13.61 0.94 -16.97
C LYS A 132 13.49 0.88 -15.45
N SER A 133 12.44 1.45 -14.84
CA SER A 133 12.26 1.37 -13.39
C SER A 133 12.08 -0.07 -12.91
N LYS A 134 11.30 -0.88 -13.63
CA LYS A 134 11.20 -2.32 -13.36
C LYS A 134 12.54 -3.04 -13.53
N LEU A 135 13.29 -2.70 -14.56
CA LEU A 135 14.62 -3.29 -14.82
C LEU A 135 15.60 -2.95 -13.70
N TYR A 136 15.71 -1.69 -13.29
CA TYR A 136 16.60 -1.28 -12.19
C TYR A 136 16.24 -1.98 -10.90
N ARG A 137 14.95 -2.10 -10.58
CA ARG A 137 14.50 -2.85 -9.40
C ARG A 137 14.89 -4.33 -9.46
N GLN A 138 14.78 -4.97 -10.62
CA GLN A 138 15.24 -6.35 -10.80
C GLN A 138 16.76 -6.47 -10.62
N GLN A 139 17.52 -5.50 -11.12
CA GLN A 139 18.97 -5.45 -10.93
C GLN A 139 19.35 -5.27 -9.45
N ASP A 140 18.69 -4.36 -8.74
CA ASP A 140 18.89 -4.14 -7.30
C ASP A 140 18.59 -5.41 -6.50
N ASN A 141 17.51 -6.12 -6.85
CA ASN A 141 17.19 -7.42 -6.25
C ASN A 141 18.33 -8.43 -6.50
N ILE A 142 18.83 -8.55 -7.73
CA ILE A 142 19.97 -9.43 -8.02
C ILE A 142 21.20 -9.00 -7.19
N ILE A 143 21.50 -7.71 -7.10
CA ILE A 143 22.62 -7.19 -6.31
C ILE A 143 22.47 -7.57 -4.83
N HIS A 144 21.29 -7.36 -4.24
CA HIS A 144 21.03 -7.74 -2.84
C HIS A 144 21.18 -9.24 -2.61
N PHE A 145 20.68 -10.07 -3.53
CA PHE A 145 20.86 -11.51 -3.46
C PHE A 145 22.35 -11.87 -3.49
N LEU A 146 23.11 -11.27 -4.41
CA LEU A 146 24.54 -11.52 -4.58
C LEU A 146 25.38 -11.06 -3.37
N MET A 147 25.11 -9.86 -2.84
CA MET A 147 25.83 -9.28 -1.71
C MET A 147 25.64 -10.05 -0.39
N GLY A 148 24.61 -10.88 -0.29
CA GLY A 148 24.36 -11.67 0.91
C GLY A 148 24.83 -13.13 0.82
N PHE A 149 25.44 -13.56 -0.29
CA PHE A 149 26.09 -14.87 -0.34
C PHE A 149 27.28 -14.94 0.61
N ASN A 150 27.60 -16.16 1.04
CA ASN A 150 28.81 -16.41 1.81
C ASN A 150 30.06 -16.26 0.93
N ASP A 151 31.17 -15.84 1.53
CA ASP A 151 32.48 -15.63 0.92
C ASP A 151 33.02 -16.86 0.16
N SER A 152 32.49 -18.06 0.44
CA SER A 152 32.79 -19.28 -0.33
C SER A 152 32.38 -19.21 -1.80
N PHE A 153 31.59 -18.20 -2.19
CA PHE A 153 31.17 -17.92 -3.56
C PHE A 153 31.65 -16.54 -4.07
N GLU A 154 32.48 -15.82 -3.31
CA GLU A 154 33.16 -14.61 -3.79
C GLU A 154 34.26 -15.03 -4.78
N VAL A 155 34.16 -14.53 -6.02
CA VAL A 155 35.15 -14.72 -7.09
C VAL A 155 36.15 -13.57 -7.07
#